data_AF-A0A088B7V4-F1
#
_entry.id   AF-A0A088B7V4-F1
#
_cell.length_a   1.000
_cell.length_b   1.000
_cell.length_c   1.000
_cell.angle_alpha   90.00
_cell.angle_beta   90.00
_cell.angle_gamma   90.00
#
_symmetry.space_group_name_H-M   'P 1'
#
loop_
_entity.id
_entity.type
_entity.pdbx_description
1 polymer ?
#
loop_
_entity_poly.entity_id
_entity_poly.type
_entity_poly.pdbx_seq_one_letter_code
_entity_poly.pdbx_strand_id
1 'polypeptide(L)'
;KKLTTVPTGIPTSTEKLQLHLNQLTSVPAKAFQGLTQLTILVLQNNPLQSLPAGVFDGLPALDRLSLQRNQLKSLPPRVFDSLTKLTTLSLSTNQLPSIPAGVFDKLTNLDRLDLDTNQLQSVPDGAFDSLGKLEVLNINNNPWDCECASIIYFVNWLKENPKHDSGASCEKPAGTAVKDVKTEPIKNVPCKHVYPTPKITASSPTPATPIFIPELNSTTNLNAIHEHRT
;
A
#
# COMPACT_ATOMS: atom_id res chain seq x y z
N LYS A 1 15.74 9.49 21.98
CA LYS A 1 15.27 8.08 22.14
C LYS A 1 14.54 7.70 20.85
N LYS A 2 14.87 6.58 20.20
CA LYS A 2 14.16 6.13 18.99
C LYS A 2 12.96 5.26 19.38
N LEU A 3 11.84 5.42 18.68
CA LEU A 3 10.64 4.59 18.88
C LEU A 3 10.84 3.22 18.24
N THR A 4 10.42 2.16 18.92
CA THR A 4 10.41 0.78 18.39
C THR A 4 9.01 0.28 18.04
N THR A 5 7.97 1.02 18.46
CA THR A 5 6.57 0.77 18.12
C THR A 5 5.83 2.11 17.90
N VAL A 6 4.72 2.08 17.17
CA VAL A 6 3.84 3.24 17.01
C VAL A 6 3.23 3.60 18.37
N PRO A 7 3.29 4.87 18.82
CA PRO A 7 2.69 5.30 20.08
C PRO A 7 1.18 5.06 20.10
N THR A 8 0.65 4.67 21.27
CA THR A 8 -0.78 4.58 21.52
C THR A 8 -1.36 5.93 21.97
N GLY A 9 -2.68 6.09 21.88
CA GLY A 9 -3.35 7.30 22.37
C GLY A 9 -3.14 8.55 21.50
N ILE A 10 -2.86 8.36 20.21
CA ILE A 10 -2.74 9.46 19.25
C ILE A 10 -4.10 10.21 19.19
N PRO A 11 -4.14 11.53 19.42
CA PRO A 11 -5.40 12.28 19.40
C PRO A 11 -6.12 12.16 18.05
N THR A 12 -7.44 11.99 18.06
CA THR A 12 -8.26 11.87 16.84
C THR A 12 -8.26 13.15 15.98
N SER A 13 -7.93 14.30 16.59
CA SER A 13 -7.72 15.58 15.91
C SER A 13 -6.37 15.71 15.22
N THR A 14 -5.50 14.69 15.26
CA THR A 14 -4.17 14.74 14.65
C THR A 14 -4.26 14.89 13.14
N GLU A 15 -3.73 15.99 12.61
CA GLU A 15 -3.65 16.24 11.16
C GLU A 15 -2.34 15.74 10.55
N LYS A 16 -1.25 15.73 11.31
CA LYS A 16 0.08 15.35 10.83
C LYS A 16 0.76 14.43 11.83
N LEU A 17 1.12 13.24 11.40
CA LEU A 17 1.80 12.23 12.21
C LEU A 17 3.16 11.91 11.60
N GLN A 18 4.23 12.31 12.30
CA GLN A 18 5.61 12.15 11.85
C GLN A 18 6.34 11.14 12.74
N LEU A 19 6.61 9.96 12.18
CA LEU A 19 7.28 8.83 12.86
C LEU A 19 8.60 8.46 12.17
N HIS A 20 9.20 9.39 11.42
CA HIS A 20 10.43 9.17 10.68
C HIS A 20 11.67 9.04 11.57
N LEU A 21 12.73 8.40 11.04
CA LEU A 21 14.03 8.24 11.70
C LEU A 21 13.96 7.46 13.03
N ASN A 22 13.07 6.47 13.10
CA ASN A 22 12.87 5.61 14.26
C ASN A 22 13.39 4.18 13.99
N GLN A 23 12.99 3.23 14.84
CA GLN A 23 13.34 1.81 14.75
C GLN A 23 12.06 0.94 14.69
N LEU A 24 11.02 1.44 14.03
CA LEU A 24 9.78 0.70 13.84
C LEU A 24 10.03 -0.50 12.91
N THR A 25 9.96 -1.71 13.44
CA THR A 25 10.09 -2.95 12.65
C THR A 25 8.73 -3.46 12.16
N SER A 26 7.65 -3.02 12.79
CA SER A 26 6.27 -3.32 12.41
C SER A 26 5.33 -2.16 12.76
N VAL A 27 4.15 -2.16 12.15
CA VAL A 27 3.03 -1.28 12.48
C VAL A 27 1.87 -2.16 12.95
N PRO A 28 1.24 -1.89 14.11
CA PRO A 28 0.00 -2.58 14.48
C PRO A 28 -1.12 -2.32 13.46
N ALA A 29 -1.93 -3.33 13.13
CA ALA A 29 -2.96 -3.22 12.08
C ALA A 29 -3.96 -2.07 12.29
N LYS A 30 -4.21 -1.69 13.54
CA LYS A 30 -5.15 -0.61 13.92
C LYS A 30 -4.45 0.66 14.40
N ALA A 31 -3.13 0.80 14.15
CA ALA A 31 -2.32 1.90 14.71
C ALA A 31 -2.84 3.30 14.34
N PHE A 32 -3.49 3.44 13.18
CA PHE A 32 -4.00 4.70 12.67
C PHE A 32 -5.53 4.73 12.55
N GLN A 33 -6.22 3.74 13.11
CA GLN A 33 -7.67 3.65 13.02
C GLN A 33 -8.32 4.86 13.73
N GLY A 34 -9.26 5.51 13.02
CA GLY A 34 -10.02 6.64 13.57
C GLY A 34 -9.31 8.00 13.52
N LEU A 35 -8.10 8.08 12.94
CA LEU A 35 -7.42 9.35 12.68
C LEU A 35 -7.99 10.02 11.41
N THR A 36 -9.28 10.33 11.43
CA THR A 36 -10.04 10.77 10.26
C THR A 36 -9.63 12.14 9.73
N GLN A 37 -8.94 12.96 10.54
CA GLN A 37 -8.39 14.26 10.16
C GLN A 37 -6.93 14.19 9.69
N LEU A 38 -6.30 13.02 9.69
CA LEU A 38 -4.90 12.88 9.32
C LEU A 38 -4.72 13.12 7.83
N THR A 39 -3.95 14.14 7.49
CA THR A 39 -3.60 14.53 6.12
C THR A 39 -2.19 14.10 5.74
N ILE A 40 -1.26 14.03 6.71
CA ILE A 40 0.13 13.66 6.45
C ILE A 40 0.57 12.54 7.40
N LEU A 41 1.00 11.41 6.83
CA LEU A 41 1.60 10.30 7.54
C LEU A 41 3.02 10.03 7.02
N VAL A 42 4.01 10.21 7.91
CA VAL A 42 5.43 10.01 7.57
C VAL A 42 6.00 8.84 8.38
N LEU A 43 6.31 7.74 7.70
CA LEU A 43 6.90 6.51 8.24
C LEU A 43 8.32 6.23 7.69
N GLN A 44 8.89 7.17 6.93
CA GLN A 44 10.19 7.00 6.27
C GLN A 44 11.36 6.75 7.24
N ASN A 45 12.43 6.11 6.77
CA ASN A 45 13.61 5.80 7.57
C ASN A 45 13.27 4.98 8.83
N ASN A 46 12.59 3.85 8.62
CA ASN A 46 12.36 2.82 9.62
C ASN A 46 12.74 1.44 9.01
N PRO A 47 12.99 0.41 9.81
CA PRO A 47 13.24 -0.94 9.29
C PRO A 47 11.94 -1.74 9.07
N LEU A 48 10.87 -1.14 8.52
CA LEU A 48 9.62 -1.86 8.25
C LEU A 48 9.81 -2.89 7.13
N GLN A 49 9.50 -4.15 7.40
CA GLN A 49 9.62 -5.23 6.39
C GLN A 49 8.31 -5.55 5.66
N SER A 50 7.19 -5.21 6.30
CA SER A 50 5.84 -5.42 5.77
C SER A 50 4.86 -4.40 6.35
N LEU A 51 3.69 -4.32 5.72
CA LEU A 51 2.55 -3.55 6.21
C LEU A 51 1.41 -4.52 6.53
N PRO A 52 0.63 -4.31 7.60
CA PRO A 52 -0.62 -5.04 7.79
C PRO A 52 -1.62 -4.69 6.70
N ALA A 53 -2.47 -5.66 6.32
CA ALA A 53 -3.61 -5.39 5.46
C ALA A 53 -4.54 -4.36 6.13
N GLY A 54 -5.05 -3.40 5.34
CA GLY A 54 -5.99 -2.37 5.81
C GLY A 54 -5.43 -1.36 6.81
N VAL A 55 -4.11 -1.30 7.02
CA VAL A 55 -3.49 -0.38 8.00
C VAL A 55 -3.82 1.09 7.77
N PHE A 56 -4.24 1.46 6.55
CA PHE A 56 -4.61 2.83 6.18
C PHE A 56 -6.13 3.04 5.96
N ASP A 57 -6.98 2.03 6.17
CA ASP A 57 -8.42 2.08 5.86
C ASP A 57 -9.23 3.13 6.64
N GLY A 58 -8.68 3.62 7.75
CA GLY A 58 -9.29 4.66 8.59
C GLY A 58 -8.87 6.09 8.27
N LEU A 59 -8.21 6.35 7.13
CA LEU A 59 -7.55 7.62 6.81
C LEU A 59 -8.16 8.34 5.58
N PRO A 60 -9.46 8.70 5.59
CA PRO A 60 -10.16 9.26 4.42
C PRO A 60 -9.68 10.66 4.02
N ALA A 61 -8.93 11.35 4.88
CA ALA A 61 -8.37 12.68 4.62
C ALA A 61 -6.90 12.65 4.20
N LEU A 62 -6.28 11.46 4.10
CA LEU A 62 -4.84 11.37 3.86
C LEU A 62 -4.48 11.90 2.47
N ASP A 63 -3.60 12.89 2.47
CA ASP A 63 -3.08 13.59 1.31
C ASP A 63 -1.67 13.08 0.97
N ARG A 64 -0.83 12.85 2.00
CA ARG A 64 0.57 12.44 1.80
C ARG A 64 0.95 11.24 2.66
N LEU A 65 1.47 10.21 2.00
CA LEU A 65 1.99 9.00 2.64
C LEU A 65 3.45 8.78 2.24
N SER A 66 4.35 8.80 3.23
CA SER A 66 5.77 8.53 3.01
C SER A 66 6.22 7.25 3.71
N LEU A 67 6.57 6.25 2.90
CA LEU A 67 7.09 4.94 3.29
C LEU A 67 8.53 4.72 2.78
N GLN A 68 9.17 5.77 2.25
CA GLN A 68 10.51 5.66 1.66
C GLN A 68 11.58 5.23 2.67
N ARG A 69 12.68 4.64 2.19
CA ARG A 69 13.79 4.20 3.04
C ARG A 69 13.31 3.25 4.15
N ASN A 70 12.56 2.22 3.75
CA ASN A 70 12.19 1.09 4.59
C ASN A 70 12.78 -0.21 4.01
N GLN A 71 12.32 -1.36 4.48
CA GLN A 71 12.76 -2.68 4.01
C GLN A 71 11.56 -3.49 3.47
N LEU A 72 10.56 -2.81 2.91
CA LEU A 72 9.33 -3.45 2.45
C LEU A 72 9.65 -4.43 1.32
N LYS A 73 9.31 -5.70 1.52
CA LYS A 73 9.52 -6.79 0.54
C LYS A 73 8.26 -7.13 -0.25
N SER A 74 7.12 -6.60 0.18
CA SER A 74 5.83 -6.74 -0.51
C SER A 74 4.85 -5.67 -0.02
N LEU A 75 3.81 -5.45 -0.81
CA LEU A 75 2.64 -4.67 -0.41
C LEU A 75 1.44 -5.61 -0.27
N PRO A 76 0.63 -5.48 0.79
CA PRO A 76 -0.65 -6.17 0.84
C PRO A 76 -1.53 -5.74 -0.35
N PRO A 77 -2.31 -6.65 -0.95
CA PRO A 77 -3.33 -6.26 -1.91
C PRO A 77 -4.25 -5.20 -1.31
N ARG A 78 -4.66 -4.22 -2.13
CA ARG A 78 -5.64 -3.20 -1.74
C ARG A 78 -5.23 -2.28 -0.58
N VAL A 79 -3.96 -2.27 -0.19
CA VAL A 79 -3.47 -1.52 0.99
C VAL A 79 -3.70 -0.01 0.90
N PHE A 80 -3.90 0.55 -0.30
CA PHE A 80 -4.15 1.96 -0.54
C PHE A 80 -5.56 2.28 -1.04
N ASP A 81 -6.47 1.29 -1.14
CA ASP A 81 -7.80 1.44 -1.78
C ASP A 81 -8.65 2.56 -1.18
N SER A 82 -8.50 2.79 0.13
CA SER A 82 -9.25 3.78 0.90
C SER A 82 -8.71 5.21 0.75
N LEU A 83 -7.49 5.38 0.22
CA LEU A 83 -6.76 6.65 0.18
C LEU A 83 -7.11 7.47 -1.06
N THR A 84 -8.41 7.68 -1.31
CA THR A 84 -8.91 8.32 -2.53
C THR A 84 -8.54 9.80 -2.66
N LYS A 85 -8.11 10.45 -1.56
CA LYS A 85 -7.60 11.84 -1.55
C LYS A 85 -6.08 11.94 -1.67
N LEU A 86 -5.36 10.83 -1.72
CA LEU A 86 -3.91 10.83 -1.71
C LEU A 86 -3.37 11.52 -2.97
N THR A 87 -2.49 12.49 -2.77
CA THR A 87 -1.77 13.19 -3.84
C THR A 87 -0.35 12.65 -3.94
N THR A 88 0.34 12.48 -2.82
CA THR A 88 1.72 11.99 -2.81
C THR A 88 1.87 10.62 -2.14
N LEU A 89 2.42 9.65 -2.87
CA LEU A 89 2.84 8.34 -2.36
C LEU A 89 4.33 8.12 -2.61
N SER A 90 5.10 7.90 -1.54
CA SER A 90 6.53 7.62 -1.64
C SER A 90 6.88 6.24 -1.10
N LEU A 91 7.26 5.34 -1.99
CA LEU A 91 7.71 3.96 -1.76
C LEU A 91 9.20 3.77 -2.15
N SER A 92 9.90 4.85 -2.50
CA SER A 92 11.32 4.84 -2.89
C SER A 92 12.22 4.16 -1.86
N THR A 93 13.31 3.54 -2.31
CA THR A 93 14.32 2.93 -1.43
C THR A 93 13.69 1.88 -0.50
N ASN A 94 13.07 0.87 -1.11
CA ASN A 94 12.54 -0.32 -0.45
C ASN A 94 13.11 -1.57 -1.16
N GLN A 95 12.53 -2.74 -0.92
CA GLN A 95 13.00 -4.02 -1.47
C GLN A 95 11.87 -4.72 -2.25
N LEU A 96 10.99 -3.95 -2.90
CA LEU A 96 9.81 -4.48 -3.58
C LEU A 96 10.22 -5.19 -4.88
N PRO A 97 10.05 -6.52 -5.01
CA PRO A 97 10.33 -7.24 -6.25
C PRO A 97 9.20 -7.10 -7.28
N SER A 98 8.00 -6.75 -6.81
CA SER A 98 6.82 -6.46 -7.60
C SER A 98 5.83 -5.58 -6.82
N ILE A 99 4.86 -5.05 -7.55
CA ILE A 99 3.66 -4.42 -6.98
C ILE A 99 2.43 -5.30 -7.26
N PRO A 100 1.47 -5.42 -6.33
CA PRO A 100 0.22 -6.12 -6.60
C PRO A 100 -0.57 -5.45 -7.72
N ALA A 101 -1.23 -6.25 -8.56
CA ALA A 101 -2.16 -5.72 -9.57
C ALA A 101 -3.26 -4.88 -8.90
N GLY A 102 -3.55 -3.73 -9.49
CA GLY A 102 -4.58 -2.80 -9.03
C GLY A 102 -4.27 -2.04 -7.74
N VAL A 103 -3.05 -2.15 -7.17
CA VAL A 103 -2.71 -1.51 -5.88
C VAL A 103 -2.82 0.02 -5.91
N PHE A 104 -2.83 0.63 -7.09
CA PHE A 104 -2.95 2.07 -7.29
C PHE A 104 -4.29 2.52 -7.89
N ASP A 105 -5.22 1.60 -8.20
CA ASP A 105 -6.43 1.89 -8.98
C ASP A 105 -7.36 2.94 -8.35
N LYS A 106 -7.33 3.06 -7.01
CA LYS A 106 -8.17 4.00 -6.27
C LYS A 106 -7.50 5.36 -6.03
N LEU A 107 -6.23 5.52 -6.40
CA LEU A 107 -5.45 6.73 -6.19
C LEU A 107 -5.65 7.74 -7.34
N THR A 108 -6.90 8.03 -7.68
CA THR A 108 -7.26 8.87 -8.84
C THR A 108 -6.88 10.36 -8.67
N ASN A 109 -6.47 10.76 -7.47
CA ASN A 109 -5.94 12.10 -7.17
C ASN A 109 -4.41 12.16 -7.07
N LEU A 110 -3.70 11.05 -7.31
CA LEU A 110 -2.25 10.99 -7.13
C LEU A 110 -1.54 11.90 -8.13
N ASP A 111 -0.72 12.81 -7.62
CA ASP A 111 0.13 13.73 -8.38
C ASP A 111 1.58 13.21 -8.49
N ARG A 112 2.04 12.49 -7.46
CA ARG A 112 3.41 12.03 -7.34
C ARG A 112 3.47 10.61 -6.80
N LEU A 113 4.17 9.76 -7.56
CA LEU A 113 4.50 8.39 -7.19
C LEU A 113 6.02 8.20 -7.25
N ASP A 114 6.62 7.91 -6.10
CA ASP A 114 8.04 7.53 -6.03
C ASP A 114 8.16 6.01 -5.77
N LEU A 115 8.71 5.29 -6.75
CA LEU A 115 8.99 3.85 -6.75
C LEU A 115 10.45 3.54 -7.07
N ASP A 116 11.29 4.57 -7.22
CA ASP A 116 12.70 4.42 -7.54
C ASP A 116 13.46 3.64 -6.47
N THR A 117 14.58 3.03 -6.84
CA THR A 117 15.45 2.30 -5.90
C THR A 117 14.68 1.17 -5.20
N ASN A 118 14.06 0.30 -5.98
CA ASN A 118 13.39 -0.92 -5.52
C ASN A 118 14.00 -2.15 -6.24
N GLN A 119 13.27 -3.26 -6.34
CA GLN A 119 13.70 -4.50 -7.00
C GLN A 119 12.74 -4.91 -8.13
N LEU A 120 12.02 -3.94 -8.71
CA LEU A 120 11.02 -4.20 -9.74
C LEU A 120 11.68 -4.67 -11.04
N GLN A 121 11.24 -5.81 -11.55
CA GLN A 121 11.64 -6.32 -12.87
C GLN A 121 10.62 -5.96 -13.95
N SER A 122 9.37 -5.77 -13.56
CA SER A 122 8.28 -5.26 -14.37
C SER A 122 7.18 -4.69 -13.48
N VAL A 123 6.14 -4.12 -14.08
CA VAL A 123 4.91 -3.72 -13.40
C VAL A 123 3.72 -4.46 -14.02
N PRO A 124 2.66 -4.75 -13.24
CA PRO A 124 1.45 -5.35 -13.77
C PRO A 124 0.82 -4.52 -14.89
N ASP A 125 0.15 -5.19 -15.82
CA ASP A 125 -0.66 -4.53 -16.83
C ASP A 125 -1.70 -3.62 -16.15
N GLY A 126 -1.79 -2.39 -16.65
CA GLY A 126 -2.71 -1.38 -16.15
C GLY A 126 -2.30 -0.70 -14.84
N ALA A 127 -1.08 -0.95 -14.32
CA ALA A 127 -0.64 -0.42 -13.02
C ALA A 127 -0.78 1.10 -12.85
N PHE A 128 -0.78 1.86 -13.95
CA PHE A 128 -0.85 3.33 -13.94
C PHE A 128 -2.09 3.89 -14.64
N ASP A 129 -2.98 3.05 -15.16
CA ASP A 129 -4.10 3.48 -16.03
C ASP A 129 -5.10 4.39 -15.30
N SER A 130 -5.26 4.20 -13.99
CA SER A 130 -6.16 5.00 -13.16
C SER A 130 -5.55 6.32 -12.67
N LEU A 131 -4.25 6.55 -12.90
CA LEU A 131 -3.49 7.68 -12.36
C LEU A 131 -3.56 8.92 -13.28
N GLY A 132 -4.77 9.32 -13.67
CA GLY A 132 -4.98 10.39 -14.66
C GLY A 132 -4.51 11.80 -14.25
N LYS A 133 -4.15 12.02 -12.98
CA LYS A 133 -3.58 13.28 -12.46
C LYS A 133 -2.08 13.21 -12.16
N LEU A 134 -1.43 12.10 -12.51
CA LEU A 134 -0.01 11.92 -12.21
C LEU A 134 0.80 12.96 -12.98
N GLU A 135 1.68 13.66 -12.26
CA GLU A 135 2.63 14.60 -12.83
C GLU A 135 4.06 14.11 -12.68
N VAL A 136 4.36 13.45 -11.56
CA VAL A 136 5.71 12.96 -11.25
C VAL A 136 5.69 11.46 -10.99
N LEU A 137 6.42 10.71 -11.83
CA LEU A 137 6.72 9.30 -11.61
C LEU A 137 8.24 9.11 -11.53
N ASN A 138 8.74 8.74 -10.36
CA ASN A 138 10.13 8.32 -10.20
C ASN A 138 10.17 6.79 -10.09
N ILE A 139 10.80 6.13 -11.05
CA ILE A 139 10.76 4.66 -11.15
C ILE A 139 12.10 4.06 -11.64
N ASN A 140 13.11 4.91 -11.80
CA ASN A 140 14.48 4.53 -12.11
C ASN A 140 15.12 3.68 -10.98
N ASN A 141 16.34 3.16 -11.23
CA ASN A 141 17.05 2.32 -10.27
C ASN A 141 16.24 1.10 -9.83
N ASN A 142 15.61 0.43 -10.78
CA ASN A 142 14.95 -0.86 -10.63
C ASN A 142 15.56 -1.82 -11.66
N PRO A 143 15.73 -3.11 -11.35
CA PRO A 143 16.34 -4.09 -12.24
C PRO A 143 15.38 -4.55 -13.35
N TRP A 144 14.95 -3.63 -14.22
CA TRP A 144 13.96 -3.90 -15.26
C TRP A 144 14.40 -5.03 -16.20
N ASP A 145 13.58 -6.07 -16.32
CA ASP A 145 13.79 -7.19 -17.23
C ASP A 145 13.07 -6.89 -18.55
N CYS A 146 13.83 -6.39 -19.51
CA CYS A 146 13.34 -6.02 -20.83
C CYS A 146 13.44 -7.16 -21.86
N GLU A 147 13.71 -8.39 -21.42
CA GLU A 147 13.80 -9.56 -22.31
C GLU A 147 12.51 -10.36 -22.35
N CYS A 148 11.57 -10.16 -21.41
CA CYS A 148 10.35 -10.97 -21.29
C CYS A 148 9.04 -10.16 -21.39
N ALA A 149 7.94 -10.85 -21.72
CA ALA A 149 6.64 -10.23 -22.05
C ALA A 149 6.05 -9.30 -20.97
N SER A 150 6.37 -9.47 -19.69
CA SER A 150 5.80 -8.66 -18.61
C SER A 150 6.23 -7.19 -18.64
N ILE A 151 7.29 -6.83 -19.38
CA ILE A 151 7.73 -5.44 -19.51
C ILE A 151 6.87 -4.63 -20.49
N ILE A 152 6.12 -5.32 -21.37
CA ILE A 152 5.48 -4.72 -22.56
C ILE A 152 4.56 -3.58 -22.18
N TYR A 153 3.72 -3.76 -21.14
CA TYR A 153 2.86 -2.69 -20.64
C TYR A 153 3.67 -1.44 -20.29
N PHE A 154 4.72 -1.60 -19.48
CA PHE A 154 5.51 -0.47 -19.01
C PHE A 154 6.23 0.27 -20.14
N VAL A 155 6.80 -0.46 -21.10
CA VAL A 155 7.42 0.13 -22.29
C VAL A 155 6.41 0.96 -23.08
N ASN A 156 5.24 0.38 -23.36
CA ASN A 156 4.21 1.07 -24.16
C ASN A 156 3.66 2.28 -23.40
N TRP A 157 3.40 2.13 -22.10
CA TRP A 157 2.93 3.22 -21.26
C TRP A 157 3.92 4.39 -21.24
N LEU A 158 5.23 4.15 -21.14
CA LEU A 158 6.24 5.20 -21.22
C LEU A 158 6.30 5.88 -22.59
N LYS A 159 6.10 5.13 -23.68
CA LYS A 159 6.04 5.70 -25.05
C LYS A 159 4.84 6.63 -25.22
N GLU A 160 3.70 6.27 -24.63
CA GLU A 160 2.48 7.09 -24.64
C GLU A 160 2.54 8.25 -23.65
N ASN A 161 3.35 8.13 -22.59
CA ASN A 161 3.47 9.11 -21.51
C ASN A 161 4.93 9.56 -21.29
N PRO A 162 5.59 10.18 -22.30
CA PRO A 162 7.02 10.47 -22.25
C PRO A 162 7.42 11.46 -21.15
N LYS A 163 6.49 12.28 -20.64
CA LYS A 163 6.74 13.20 -19.51
C LYS A 163 7.05 12.47 -18.20
N HIS A 164 6.71 11.18 -18.09
CA HIS A 164 6.92 10.35 -16.91
C HIS A 164 8.16 9.46 -16.99
N ASP A 165 8.95 9.58 -18.05
CA ASP A 165 10.24 8.90 -18.12
C ASP A 165 11.25 9.52 -17.14
N SER A 166 11.47 8.84 -16.02
CA SER A 166 12.47 9.19 -15.01
C SER A 166 13.85 8.58 -15.28
N GLY A 167 14.10 8.05 -16.48
CA GLY A 167 15.37 7.40 -16.84
C GLY A 167 15.42 5.95 -16.40
N ALA A 168 14.30 5.23 -16.48
CA ALA A 168 14.28 3.79 -16.23
C ALA A 168 15.13 3.06 -17.29
N SER A 169 16.09 2.26 -16.84
CA SER A 169 16.97 1.47 -17.70
C SER A 169 16.85 -0.03 -17.40
N CYS A 170 16.88 -0.84 -18.44
CA CYS A 170 16.92 -2.28 -18.40
C CYS A 170 18.20 -2.75 -17.69
N GLU A 171 18.02 -3.72 -16.78
CA GLU A 171 19.11 -4.56 -16.29
C GLU A 171 19.44 -5.65 -17.33
N LYS A 172 18.41 -6.09 -18.08
CA LYS A 172 18.53 -7.09 -19.14
C LYS A 172 17.75 -6.64 -20.37
N PRO A 173 18.39 -6.41 -21.53
CA PRO A 173 19.83 -6.20 -21.69
C PRO A 173 20.28 -4.91 -20.98
N ALA A 174 21.42 -4.96 -20.32
CA ALA A 174 21.90 -3.87 -19.46
C ALA A 174 22.04 -2.53 -20.21
N GLY A 175 21.59 -1.45 -19.56
CA GLY A 175 21.81 -0.07 -20.00
C GLY A 175 20.86 0.43 -21.09
N THR A 176 19.95 -0.41 -21.59
CA THR A 176 18.93 0.05 -22.55
C THR A 176 17.88 0.87 -21.82
N ALA A 177 17.53 2.06 -22.30
CA ALA A 177 16.40 2.80 -21.73
C ALA A 177 15.10 2.03 -21.99
N VAL A 178 14.26 1.84 -20.97
CA VAL A 178 13.05 1.00 -21.05
C VAL A 178 12.11 1.50 -22.16
N LYS A 179 11.93 2.81 -22.28
CA LYS A 179 11.09 3.42 -23.32
C LYS A 179 11.54 3.10 -24.76
N ASP A 180 12.82 2.81 -24.97
CA ASP A 180 13.42 2.60 -26.30
C ASP A 180 13.40 1.12 -26.72
N VAL A 181 12.90 0.23 -25.85
CA VAL A 181 12.81 -1.21 -26.12
C VAL A 181 11.80 -1.48 -27.26
N LYS A 182 12.22 -2.31 -28.22
CA LYS A 182 11.35 -2.85 -29.28
C LYS A 182 10.55 -4.03 -28.72
N THR A 183 9.22 -3.91 -28.69
CA THR A 183 8.35 -4.89 -28.02
C THR A 183 7.96 -6.06 -28.91
N GLU A 184 8.02 -5.91 -30.24
CA GLU A 184 7.75 -6.95 -31.23
C GLU A 184 8.53 -8.26 -30.99
N PRO A 185 9.86 -8.24 -30.72
CA PRO A 185 10.61 -9.47 -30.43
C PRO A 185 10.27 -10.09 -29.06
N ILE A 186 9.65 -9.34 -28.14
CA ILE A 186 9.43 -9.78 -26.75
C ILE A 186 8.05 -10.45 -26.55
N LYS A 187 7.08 -10.23 -27.46
CA LYS A 187 5.67 -10.65 -27.31
C LYS A 187 5.45 -12.10 -26.86
N ASN A 188 6.33 -13.01 -27.26
CA ASN A 188 6.20 -14.45 -26.96
C ASN A 188 7.27 -14.97 -25.99
N VAL A 189 8.06 -14.11 -25.35
CA VAL A 189 9.13 -14.53 -24.44
C VAL A 189 8.59 -14.71 -23.02
N PRO A 190 8.54 -15.94 -22.48
CA PRO A 190 8.02 -16.20 -21.15
C PRO A 190 8.93 -15.61 -20.07
N CYS A 191 8.33 -15.00 -19.05
CA CYS A 191 9.07 -14.47 -17.92
C CYS A 191 9.45 -15.57 -16.93
N LYS A 192 10.65 -15.48 -16.36
CA LYS A 192 11.14 -16.38 -15.30
C LYS A 192 11.05 -15.75 -13.90
N HIS A 193 10.25 -14.69 -13.74
CA HIS A 193 10.18 -13.93 -12.50
C HIS A 193 9.62 -14.80 -11.37
N VAL A 194 10.32 -14.82 -10.24
CA VAL A 194 9.84 -15.44 -9.01
C VAL A 194 9.39 -14.32 -8.08
N TYR A 195 8.08 -14.05 -8.05
CA TYR A 195 7.51 -13.09 -7.11
C TYR A 195 7.19 -13.80 -5.80
N PRO A 196 7.80 -13.41 -4.66
CA PRO A 196 7.40 -13.97 -3.39
C PRO A 196 5.96 -13.58 -3.09
N THR A 197 5.08 -14.57 -2.98
CA THR A 197 3.71 -14.34 -2.52
C THR A 197 3.78 -13.75 -1.11
N PRO A 198 3.12 -12.60 -0.83
CA PRO A 198 3.09 -12.05 0.51
C PRO A 198 2.53 -13.11 1.47
N LYS A 199 3.31 -13.55 2.46
CA LYS A 199 2.75 -14.32 3.57
C LYS A 199 1.81 -13.39 4.31
N ILE A 200 0.51 -13.58 4.14
CA ILE A 200 -0.50 -12.91 4.96
C ILE A 200 -0.30 -13.43 6.38
N THR A 201 0.49 -12.73 7.19
CA THR A 201 0.49 -12.96 8.64
C THR A 201 -0.82 -12.39 9.16
N ALA A 202 -1.86 -13.22 9.18
CA ALA A 202 -3.01 -12.95 10.00
C ALA A 202 -2.50 -12.70 11.42
N SER A 203 -2.78 -11.52 11.97
CA SER A 203 -2.67 -11.30 13.41
C SER A 203 -3.43 -12.44 14.08
N SER A 204 -2.74 -13.23 14.90
CA SER A 204 -3.38 -14.29 15.67
C SER A 204 -4.64 -13.75 16.35
N PRO A 205 -5.77 -14.46 16.31
CA PRO A 205 -6.94 -14.02 17.05
C PRO A 205 -6.54 -13.96 18.52
N THR A 206 -6.56 -12.76 19.10
CA THR A 206 -6.55 -12.60 20.55
C THR A 206 -7.67 -13.48 21.12
N PRO A 207 -7.39 -14.36 22.09
CA PRO A 207 -8.44 -15.11 22.75
C PRO A 207 -9.43 -14.12 23.33
N ALA A 208 -10.67 -14.15 22.84
CA ALA A 208 -11.76 -13.42 23.47
C ALA A 208 -11.85 -13.94 24.91
N THR A 209 -11.57 -13.06 25.88
CA THR A 209 -11.85 -13.35 27.28
C THR A 209 -13.37 -13.54 27.38
N PRO A 210 -13.87 -14.67 27.93
CA PRO A 210 -15.31 -14.85 28.06
C PRO A 210 -15.84 -13.77 29.00
N ILE A 211 -16.71 -12.91 28.48
CA ILE A 211 -17.52 -12.03 29.32
C ILE A 211 -18.54 -12.95 30.01
N PHE A 212 -18.33 -13.17 31.30
CA PHE A 212 -19.29 -13.83 32.17
C PHE A 212 -20.56 -12.95 32.21
N ILE A 213 -21.64 -13.40 31.56
CA ILE A 213 -22.96 -12.83 31.74
C ILE A 213 -23.58 -13.55 32.94
N PRO A 214 -23.96 -12.86 34.04
CA PRO A 214 -24.73 -13.51 35.10
C PRO A 214 -26.12 -13.84 34.55
N GLU A 215 -26.53 -15.10 34.66
CA GLU A 215 -27.89 -15.54 34.37
C GLU A 215 -28.90 -14.78 35.24
N LEU A 216 -29.82 -14.07 34.58
CA LEU A 216 -31.02 -13.52 35.20
C LEU A 216 -31.99 -14.68 35.47
N ASN A 217 -31.94 -15.22 36.68
CA ASN A 217 -33.04 -16.02 37.23
C ASN A 217 -34.23 -15.10 37.52
N SER A 218 -35.33 -15.26 36.79
CA SER A 218 -36.63 -14.76 37.23
C SER A 218 -37.77 -15.57 36.61
N THR A 219 -38.22 -16.59 37.34
CA THR A 219 -39.55 -17.20 37.19
C THR A 219 -40.34 -16.97 38.47
N THR A 220 -41.15 -15.92 38.47
CA THR A 220 -42.38 -15.85 39.27
C THR A 220 -43.43 -15.05 38.50
N ASN A 221 -44.50 -15.76 38.16
CA ASN A 221 -45.78 -15.24 37.70
C ASN A 221 -46.34 -14.19 38.70
N LEU A 222 -47.04 -13.17 38.18
CA LEU A 222 -48.49 -13.01 38.36
C LEU A 222 -49.04 -11.80 37.58
N ASN A 223 -50.11 -12.06 36.82
CA ASN A 223 -51.30 -11.23 36.61
C ASN A 223 -51.17 -9.74 36.21
N ALA A 224 -51.65 -9.40 35.01
CA ALA A 224 -52.86 -8.56 34.87
C ALA A 224 -53.35 -8.48 33.42
N ILE A 225 -54.67 -8.60 33.30
CA ILE A 225 -55.53 -8.55 32.13
C ILE A 225 -55.68 -7.09 31.66
N HIS A 226 -55.71 -6.83 30.35
CA HIS A 226 -56.77 -6.03 29.73
C HIS A 226 -56.76 -6.10 28.20
N GLU A 227 -57.88 -6.55 27.65
CA GLU A 227 -58.26 -6.46 26.25
C GLU A 227 -58.77 -5.06 25.86
N HIS A 228 -58.75 -4.88 24.53
CA HIS A 228 -59.70 -4.19 23.65
C HIS A 228 -59.52 -2.70 23.27
N ARG A 229 -59.17 -2.50 21.99
CA ARG A 229 -60.01 -1.89 20.91
C ARG A 229 -59.23 -2.07 19.59
N THR A 230 -59.71 -2.62 18.47
CA THR A 230 -61.00 -3.09 17.93
C THR A 230 -60.67 -4.15 16.89
#